data_AF-A0A5P9BHD1-F1
#
_entry.id   AF-A0A5P9BHD1-F1
#
_cell.length_a   1.000
_cell.length_b   1.000
_cell.length_c   1.000
_cell.angle_alpha   90.00
_cell.angle_beta   90.00
_cell.angle_gamma   90.00
#
_symmetry.space_group_name_H-M   'P 1'
#
loop_
_entity.id
_entity.type
_entity.pdbx_description
1 polymer ?
#
loop_
_entity_poly.entity_id
_entity_poly.type
_entity_poly.pdbx_seq_one_letter_code
_entity_poly.pdbx_strand_id
1 'polypeptide(L)'
;MPIKSHAFSQKLMLTSAIEDAVLSDSMLINEIMSKPDNECLELLTSHFHLDRELANTVLEKQLSLALFEASAIANEDVTDYESITPLSDISDTAKGRLLIKRMVHKYEILIELFARKASATANPFLFKMIGSSKRTSKAVKTILSPQIEISRSKISTNYTNNNIKVKQFRLAKLEETFEKIADKIDHKSSFIKLDALIRVADESGQYINKIDMTTSQKIFDLVEQKMQGKQL
;
A
#
# COMPACT_ATOMS: atom_id res chain seq x y z
N MET A 1 8.52 -47.15 -6.66
CA MET A 1 8.63 -45.69 -6.85
C MET A 1 7.24 -45.14 -7.20
N PRO A 2 6.47 -44.58 -6.26
CA PRO A 2 5.22 -43.94 -6.60
C PRO A 2 5.49 -42.56 -7.22
N ILE A 3 5.37 -42.53 -8.56
CA ILE A 3 4.53 -41.64 -9.37
C ILE A 3 4.67 -40.10 -9.15
N LYS A 4 5.55 -39.49 -9.95
CA LYS A 4 5.64 -38.02 -10.13
C LYS A 4 4.34 -37.36 -10.62
N SER A 5 3.44 -38.11 -11.27
CA SER A 5 2.17 -37.55 -11.78
C SER A 5 1.12 -37.31 -10.69
N HIS A 6 1.12 -38.07 -9.58
CA HIS A 6 0.22 -37.83 -8.46
C HIS A 6 0.59 -36.55 -7.71
N ALA A 7 1.89 -36.30 -7.48
CA ALA A 7 2.37 -35.05 -6.89
C ALA A 7 2.04 -33.82 -7.77
N PHE A 8 2.12 -33.97 -9.09
CA PHE A 8 1.72 -32.90 -10.03
C PHE A 8 0.20 -32.63 -10.01
N SER A 9 -0.62 -33.69 -10.01
CA SER A 9 -2.08 -33.56 -9.92
C SER A 9 -2.54 -32.93 -8.61
N GLN A 10 -1.95 -33.33 -7.49
CA GLN A 10 -2.25 -32.75 -6.18
C GLN A 10 -1.89 -31.28 -6.11
N LYS A 11 -0.71 -30.90 -6.62
CA LYS A 11 -0.30 -29.49 -6.68
C LYS A 11 -1.24 -28.64 -7.54
N LEU A 12 -1.65 -29.15 -8.72
CA LEU A 12 -2.60 -28.44 -9.58
C LEU A 12 -3.96 -28.25 -8.90
N MET A 13 -4.50 -29.30 -8.29
CA MET A 13 -5.79 -29.22 -7.62
C MET A 13 -5.71 -28.30 -6.39
N LEU A 14 -4.57 -28.26 -5.68
CA LEU A 14 -4.36 -27.34 -4.55
C LEU A 14 -4.32 -25.88 -5.02
N THR A 15 -3.57 -25.60 -6.10
CA THR A 15 -3.56 -24.27 -6.71
C THR A 15 -4.95 -23.83 -7.14
N SER A 16 -5.74 -24.71 -7.76
CA SER A 16 -7.13 -24.41 -8.14
C SER A 16 -7.99 -24.09 -6.92
N ALA A 17 -7.87 -24.83 -5.82
CA ALA A 17 -8.64 -24.56 -4.62
C ALA A 17 -8.25 -23.24 -3.94
N ILE A 18 -6.95 -22.89 -3.97
CA ILE A 18 -6.49 -21.58 -3.49
C ILE A 18 -7.08 -20.46 -4.37
N GLU A 19 -7.04 -20.61 -5.69
CA GLU A 19 -7.62 -19.64 -6.63
C GLU A 19 -9.14 -19.48 -6.39
N ASP A 20 -9.87 -20.57 -6.20
CA ASP A 20 -11.31 -20.54 -5.91
C ASP A 20 -11.62 -19.82 -4.58
N ALA A 21 -10.81 -20.05 -3.54
CA ALA A 21 -10.96 -19.34 -2.27
C ALA A 21 -10.74 -17.82 -2.43
N VAL A 22 -9.69 -17.43 -3.15
CA VAL A 22 -9.39 -16.01 -3.43
C VAL A 22 -10.49 -15.37 -4.28
N LEU A 23 -11.05 -16.10 -5.25
CA LEU A 23 -12.18 -15.63 -6.07
C LEU A 23 -13.44 -15.46 -5.22
N SER A 24 -13.72 -16.41 -4.32
CA SER A 24 -14.85 -16.33 -3.40
C SER A 24 -14.76 -15.08 -2.50
N ASP A 25 -13.60 -14.86 -1.88
CA ASP A 25 -13.33 -13.64 -1.11
C ASP A 25 -13.50 -12.39 -1.97
N SER A 26 -12.98 -12.41 -3.20
CA SER A 26 -13.08 -11.28 -4.12
C SER A 26 -14.53 -10.94 -4.47
N MET A 27 -15.39 -11.94 -4.63
CA MET A 27 -16.82 -11.74 -4.87
C MET A 27 -17.51 -11.13 -3.65
N LEU A 28 -17.23 -11.65 -2.45
CA LEU A 28 -17.78 -11.12 -1.20
C LEU A 28 -17.36 -9.66 -0.97
N ILE A 29 -16.08 -9.36 -1.14
CA ILE A 29 -15.55 -7.99 -1.00
C ILE A 29 -16.24 -7.06 -2.01
N ASN A 30 -16.39 -7.46 -3.26
CA ASN A 30 -17.08 -6.63 -4.26
C ASN A 30 -18.56 -6.42 -3.91
N GLU A 31 -19.24 -7.45 -3.40
CA GLU A 31 -20.60 -7.30 -2.93
C GLU A 31 -20.68 -6.28 -1.78
N ILE A 32 -19.81 -6.39 -0.78
CA ILE A 32 -19.76 -5.46 0.35
C ILE A 32 -19.49 -4.03 -0.13
N MET A 33 -18.54 -3.84 -1.05
CA MET A 33 -18.17 -2.52 -1.59
C MET A 33 -19.26 -1.90 -2.49
N SER A 34 -20.25 -2.69 -2.91
CA SER A 34 -21.40 -2.20 -3.68
C SER A 34 -22.57 -1.71 -2.81
N LYS A 35 -22.53 -1.98 -1.50
CA LYS A 35 -23.56 -1.53 -0.54
C LYS A 35 -23.41 -0.05 -0.21
N PRO A 36 -24.45 0.60 0.33
CA PRO A 36 -24.34 1.96 0.86
C PRO A 36 -23.24 2.09 1.92
N ASP A 37 -22.55 3.23 1.97
CA ASP A 37 -21.36 3.46 2.81
C ASP A 37 -21.49 2.96 4.26
N ASN A 38 -22.61 3.25 4.93
CA ASN A 38 -22.83 2.81 6.31
C ASN A 38 -22.88 1.28 6.45
N GLU A 39 -23.60 0.61 5.54
CA GLU A 39 -23.70 -0.85 5.51
C GLU A 39 -22.36 -1.47 5.09
N CYS A 40 -21.64 -0.85 4.14
CA CYS A 40 -20.31 -1.27 3.75
C CYS A 40 -19.33 -1.24 4.96
N LEU A 41 -19.33 -0.15 5.73
CA LEU A 41 -18.49 -0.03 6.93
C LEU A 41 -18.82 -1.08 7.99
N GLU A 42 -20.10 -1.32 8.24
CA GLU A 42 -20.55 -2.35 9.17
C GLU A 42 -20.11 -3.74 8.72
N LEU A 43 -20.25 -4.06 7.43
CA LEU A 43 -19.85 -5.34 6.86
C LEU A 43 -18.32 -5.52 6.84
N LEU A 44 -17.55 -4.48 6.49
CA LEU A 44 -16.09 -4.51 6.56
C LEU A 44 -15.59 -4.75 8.00
N THR A 45 -16.22 -4.10 8.97
CA THR A 45 -15.88 -4.24 10.39
C THR A 45 -16.25 -5.63 10.93
N SER A 46 -17.40 -6.17 10.52
CA SER A 46 -17.92 -7.44 11.06
C SER A 46 -17.39 -8.68 10.34
N HIS A 47 -17.25 -8.67 9.01
CA HIS A 47 -16.77 -9.82 8.24
C HIS A 47 -15.24 -9.90 8.16
N PHE A 48 -14.55 -8.76 8.12
CA PHE A 48 -13.09 -8.71 8.01
C PHE A 48 -12.42 -8.18 9.28
N HIS A 49 -13.17 -8.04 10.39
CA HIS A 49 -12.64 -7.62 11.69
C HIS A 49 -11.74 -6.37 11.62
N LEU A 50 -12.04 -5.47 10.68
CA LEU A 50 -11.27 -4.26 10.49
C LEU A 50 -11.60 -3.29 11.62
N ASP A 51 -10.58 -2.61 12.14
CA ASP A 51 -10.85 -1.43 12.93
C ASP A 51 -11.57 -0.38 12.08
N ARG A 52 -12.35 0.48 12.73
CA ARG A 52 -13.22 1.42 12.04
C ARG A 52 -12.44 2.43 11.18
N GLU A 53 -11.23 2.80 11.59
CA GLU A 53 -10.38 3.73 10.85
C GLU A 53 -9.87 3.10 9.55
N LEU A 54 -9.46 1.82 9.61
CA LEU A 54 -9.02 1.04 8.47
C LEU A 54 -10.18 0.76 7.52
N ALA A 55 -11.35 0.40 8.03
CA ALA A 55 -12.57 0.22 7.23
C ALA A 55 -12.95 1.51 6.48
N ASN A 56 -12.94 2.66 7.16
CA ASN A 56 -13.14 3.97 6.53
C ASN A 56 -12.12 4.21 5.42
N THR A 57 -10.84 3.92 5.68
CA THR A 57 -9.76 4.08 4.69
C THR A 57 -10.00 3.22 3.45
N VAL A 58 -10.40 1.95 3.65
CA VAL A 58 -10.73 1.03 2.55
C VAL A 58 -11.90 1.56 1.72
N LEU A 59 -12.96 2.04 2.37
CA LEU A 59 -14.14 2.57 1.70
C LEU A 59 -13.85 3.86 0.94
N GLU A 60 -13.34 4.89 1.63
CA GLU A 60 -13.11 6.23 1.05
C GLU A 60 -12.13 6.19 -0.12
N LYS A 61 -11.11 5.33 -0.03
CA LYS A 61 -10.09 5.15 -1.06
C LYS A 61 -10.37 3.97 -1.99
N GLN A 62 -11.53 3.31 -1.85
CA GLN A 62 -11.95 2.20 -2.71
C GLN A 62 -10.86 1.12 -2.86
N LEU A 63 -10.24 0.72 -1.75
CA LEU A 63 -9.08 -0.17 -1.71
C LEU A 63 -9.45 -1.65 -1.64
N SER A 64 -10.47 -2.07 -2.39
CA SER A 64 -10.85 -3.50 -2.49
C SER A 64 -9.68 -4.37 -2.99
N LEU A 65 -8.83 -3.83 -3.87
CA LEU A 65 -7.60 -4.48 -4.33
C LEU A 65 -6.66 -4.88 -3.18
N ALA A 66 -6.60 -4.10 -2.11
CA ALA A 66 -5.78 -4.43 -0.95
C ALA A 66 -6.28 -5.69 -0.23
N LEU A 67 -7.61 -5.86 -0.16
CA LEU A 67 -8.24 -7.04 0.42
C LEU A 67 -8.08 -8.26 -0.50
N PHE A 68 -8.18 -8.09 -1.82
CA PHE A 68 -7.89 -9.17 -2.78
C PHE A 68 -6.44 -9.66 -2.65
N GLU A 69 -5.47 -8.73 -2.58
CA GLU A 69 -4.07 -9.09 -2.42
C GLU A 69 -3.80 -9.74 -1.05
N ALA A 70 -4.46 -9.27 0.02
CA ALA A 70 -4.38 -9.90 1.32
C ALA A 70 -4.89 -11.35 1.30
N SER A 71 -6.02 -11.62 0.63
CA SER A 71 -6.58 -12.97 0.45
C SER A 71 -5.62 -13.89 -0.32
N ALA A 72 -4.98 -13.38 -1.38
CA ALA A 72 -4.00 -14.15 -2.15
C ALA A 72 -2.75 -14.50 -1.32
N ILE A 73 -2.16 -13.52 -0.62
CA ILE A 73 -0.95 -13.73 0.20
C ILE A 73 -1.24 -14.68 1.37
N ALA A 74 -2.42 -14.56 1.96
CA ALA A 74 -2.88 -15.42 3.04
C ALA A 74 -2.76 -16.92 2.73
N ASN A 75 -2.95 -17.30 1.46
CA ASN A 75 -2.97 -18.67 1.02
C ASN A 75 -1.77 -19.05 0.12
N GLU A 76 -0.78 -18.15 -0.07
CA GLU A 76 0.34 -18.34 -1.02
C GLU A 76 1.23 -19.53 -0.68
N ASP A 77 1.49 -19.75 0.62
CA ASP A 77 2.38 -20.80 1.13
C ASP A 77 1.64 -22.07 1.61
N VAL A 78 0.33 -22.17 1.37
CA VAL A 78 -0.48 -23.31 1.81
C VAL A 78 -0.08 -24.57 1.04
N THR A 79 0.22 -25.65 1.78
CA THR A 79 0.63 -26.94 1.21
C THR A 79 -0.48 -27.99 1.22
N ASP A 80 -1.57 -27.75 1.95
CA ASP A 80 -2.63 -28.71 2.20
C ASP A 80 -4.02 -28.04 2.17
N TYR A 81 -5.03 -28.73 1.62
CA TYR A 81 -6.38 -28.18 1.43
C TYR A 81 -7.04 -27.68 2.70
N GLU A 82 -6.88 -28.44 3.80
CA GLU A 82 -7.51 -28.12 5.09
C GLU A 82 -6.97 -26.84 5.71
N SER A 83 -5.83 -26.34 5.22
CA SER A 83 -5.22 -25.09 5.67
C SER A 83 -5.60 -23.88 4.81
N ILE A 84 -6.32 -24.08 3.69
CA ILE A 84 -6.86 -22.98 2.90
C ILE A 84 -7.91 -22.27 3.76
N THR A 85 -7.70 -20.99 4.00
CA THR A 85 -8.52 -20.22 4.93
C THR A 85 -9.02 -18.94 4.25
N PRO A 86 -10.32 -18.62 4.32
CA PRO A 86 -10.86 -17.39 3.75
C PRO A 86 -10.32 -16.17 4.49
N LEU A 87 -10.33 -15.02 3.81
CA LEU A 87 -9.81 -13.78 4.39
C LEU A 87 -10.58 -13.37 5.67
N SER A 88 -11.88 -13.68 5.76
CA SER A 88 -12.70 -13.41 6.96
C SER A 88 -12.09 -14.04 8.22
N ASP A 89 -11.67 -15.29 8.13
CA ASP A 89 -11.18 -16.06 9.28
C ASP A 89 -9.73 -15.65 9.58
N ILE A 90 -8.94 -15.39 8.54
CA ILE A 90 -7.57 -14.89 8.70
C ILE A 90 -7.57 -13.52 9.38
N SER A 91 -8.53 -12.67 9.03
CA SER A 91 -8.67 -11.33 9.60
C SER A 91 -9.00 -11.30 11.10
N ASP A 92 -9.48 -12.40 11.66
CA ASP A 92 -9.66 -12.52 13.11
C ASP A 92 -8.33 -12.78 13.86
N THR A 93 -7.28 -13.14 13.13
CA THR A 93 -5.95 -13.32 13.71
C THR A 93 -5.16 -12.00 13.75
N ALA A 94 -4.28 -11.85 14.74
CA ALA A 94 -3.39 -10.68 14.82
C ALA A 94 -2.46 -10.55 13.58
N LYS A 95 -2.01 -11.68 13.03
CA LYS A 95 -1.19 -11.71 11.82
C LYS A 95 -1.98 -11.28 10.59
N GLY A 96 -3.22 -11.75 10.44
CA GLY A 96 -4.09 -11.37 9.33
C GLY A 96 -4.46 -9.89 9.36
N ARG A 97 -4.82 -9.33 10.52
CA ARG A 97 -5.04 -7.87 10.66
C ARG A 97 -3.82 -7.05 10.25
N LEU A 98 -2.62 -7.49 10.65
CA LEU A 98 -1.38 -6.82 10.26
C LEU A 98 -1.14 -6.92 8.74
N LEU A 99 -1.40 -8.08 8.14
CA LEU A 99 -1.33 -8.28 6.69
C LEU A 99 -2.26 -7.33 5.95
N ILE A 100 -3.55 -7.27 6.34
CA ILE A 100 -4.53 -6.38 5.73
C ILE A 100 -4.09 -4.93 5.86
N LYS A 101 -3.68 -4.50 7.06
CA LYS A 101 -3.19 -3.14 7.30
C LYS A 101 -1.99 -2.80 6.41
N ARG A 102 -1.05 -3.73 6.26
CA ARG A 102 0.09 -3.58 5.36
C ARG A 102 -0.33 -3.48 3.90
N MET A 103 -1.30 -4.27 3.45
CA MET A 103 -1.79 -4.19 2.07
C MET A 103 -2.54 -2.89 1.80
N VAL A 104 -3.41 -2.44 2.70
CA VAL A 104 -4.08 -1.13 2.57
C VAL A 104 -3.06 -0.02 2.44
N HIS A 105 -2.06 0.01 3.34
CA HIS A 105 -0.99 1.01 3.33
C HIS A 105 -0.15 0.96 2.04
N LYS A 106 0.13 -0.23 1.50
CA LYS A 106 0.80 -0.41 0.21
C LYS A 106 0.07 0.33 -0.92
N TYR A 107 -1.25 0.16 -1.00
CA TYR A 107 -2.05 0.77 -2.06
C TYR A 107 -2.24 2.28 -1.86
N GLU A 108 -2.28 2.76 -0.63
CA GLU A 108 -2.24 4.21 -0.35
C GLU A 108 -0.94 4.85 -0.85
N ILE A 109 0.21 4.20 -0.59
CA ILE A 109 1.50 4.66 -1.12
C ILE A 109 1.51 4.64 -2.65
N LEU A 110 0.94 3.59 -3.28
CA LEU A 110 0.82 3.54 -4.75
C LEU A 110 0.03 4.73 -5.30
N ILE A 111 -1.12 5.04 -4.70
CA ILE A 111 -1.94 6.20 -5.08
C ILE A 111 -1.11 7.48 -4.99
N GLU A 112 -0.41 7.70 -3.88
CA GLU A 112 0.43 8.88 -3.66
C GLU A 112 1.57 8.98 -4.66
N LEU A 113 2.31 7.89 -4.91
CA LEU A 113 3.41 7.85 -5.87
C LEU A 113 2.94 8.17 -7.29
N PHE A 114 1.79 7.63 -7.71
CA PHE A 114 1.21 7.92 -9.02
C PHE A 114 0.63 9.33 -9.11
N ALA A 115 -0.02 9.81 -8.05
CA ALA A 115 -0.54 11.17 -7.96
C ALA A 115 0.61 12.17 -8.11
N ARG A 116 1.76 11.87 -7.49
CA ARG A 116 2.99 12.68 -7.52
C ARG A 116 3.81 12.57 -8.80
N LYS A 117 3.42 11.73 -9.77
CA LYS A 117 4.19 11.46 -11.00
C LYS A 117 5.70 11.32 -10.72
N ALA A 118 6.08 10.40 -9.84
CA ALA A 118 7.50 10.11 -9.62
C ALA A 118 8.19 9.79 -10.96
N SER A 119 9.47 10.14 -11.05
CA SER A 119 10.21 10.07 -12.32
C SER A 119 10.23 8.64 -12.89
N ALA A 120 10.36 8.50 -14.20
CA ALA A 120 10.43 7.20 -14.86
C ALA A 120 11.60 6.33 -14.37
N THR A 121 12.68 6.96 -13.88
CA THR A 121 13.85 6.30 -13.30
C THR A 121 13.64 5.90 -11.84
N ALA A 122 12.90 6.69 -11.04
CA ALA A 122 12.60 6.34 -9.66
C ALA A 122 11.50 5.27 -9.54
N ASN A 123 10.47 5.32 -10.40
CA ASN A 123 9.30 4.43 -10.31
C ASN A 123 9.64 2.93 -10.18
N PRO A 124 10.54 2.33 -10.98
CA PRO A 124 10.88 0.91 -10.83
C PRO A 124 11.44 0.58 -9.44
N PHE A 125 12.26 1.46 -8.88
CA PHE A 125 12.86 1.29 -7.56
C PHE A 125 11.81 1.47 -6.46
N LEU A 126 11.02 2.54 -6.50
CA LEU A 126 9.98 2.83 -5.52
C LEU A 126 8.89 1.74 -5.51
N PHE A 127 8.50 1.20 -6.68
CA PHE A 127 7.57 0.08 -6.76
C PHE A 127 8.16 -1.20 -6.19
N LYS A 128 9.45 -1.48 -6.44
CA LYS A 128 10.10 -2.65 -5.85
C LYS A 128 10.11 -2.57 -4.32
N MET A 129 10.29 -1.38 -3.75
CA MET A 129 10.30 -1.19 -2.28
C MET A 129 8.97 -1.48 -1.60
N ILE A 130 7.84 -1.29 -2.29
CA ILE A 130 6.51 -1.68 -1.78
C ILE A 130 6.12 -3.12 -2.16
N GLY A 131 7.04 -3.89 -2.75
CA GLY A 131 6.74 -5.25 -3.23
C GLY A 131 5.80 -5.28 -4.44
N SER A 132 5.83 -4.25 -5.30
CA SER A 132 5.04 -4.22 -6.54
C SER A 132 5.94 -4.27 -7.78
N SER A 133 5.55 -5.10 -8.75
CA SER A 133 6.22 -5.13 -10.05
C SER A 133 5.78 -3.95 -10.92
N LYS A 134 6.61 -3.56 -11.91
CA LYS A 134 6.24 -2.52 -12.88
C LYS A 134 4.94 -2.85 -13.63
N ARG A 135 4.70 -4.14 -13.95
CA ARG A 135 3.50 -4.60 -14.64
C ARG A 135 2.28 -4.45 -13.74
N THR A 136 2.37 -4.94 -12.50
CA THR A 136 1.31 -4.85 -11.49
C THR A 136 0.98 -3.39 -11.21
N SER A 137 1.98 -2.54 -10.93
CA SER A 137 1.77 -1.12 -10.68
C SER A 137 1.06 -0.42 -11.85
N LYS A 138 1.38 -0.76 -13.11
CA LYS A 138 0.70 -0.19 -14.27
C LYS A 138 -0.77 -0.61 -14.36
N ALA A 139 -1.08 -1.87 -14.06
CA ALA A 139 -2.46 -2.34 -14.02
C ALA A 139 -3.25 -1.67 -12.89
N VAL A 140 -2.66 -1.59 -11.69
CA VAL A 140 -3.23 -0.91 -10.52
C VAL A 140 -3.49 0.57 -10.80
N LYS A 141 -2.58 1.25 -11.51
CA LYS A 141 -2.77 2.66 -11.91
C LYS A 141 -4.08 2.86 -12.70
N THR A 142 -4.40 1.93 -13.60
CA THR A 142 -5.63 2.02 -14.39
C THR A 142 -6.86 1.86 -13.51
N ILE A 143 -6.84 0.89 -12.58
CA ILE A 143 -7.96 0.60 -11.68
C ILE A 143 -8.17 1.75 -10.69
N LEU A 144 -7.10 2.26 -10.08
CA LEU A 144 -7.14 3.33 -9.08
C LEU A 144 -7.06 4.74 -9.69
N SER A 145 -7.29 4.88 -11.00
CA SER A 145 -7.19 6.17 -11.67
C SER A 145 -8.05 7.26 -11.02
N PRO A 146 -9.32 7.01 -10.60
CA PRO A 146 -10.12 8.04 -9.91
C PRO A 146 -9.47 8.52 -8.61
N GLN A 147 -8.99 7.59 -7.78
CA GLN A 147 -8.37 7.88 -6.48
C GLN A 147 -7.05 8.64 -6.64
N ILE A 148 -6.28 8.28 -7.67
CA ILE A 148 -5.06 8.99 -8.06
C ILE A 148 -5.36 10.43 -8.45
N GLU A 149 -6.42 10.71 -9.20
CA GLU A 149 -6.81 12.07 -9.56
C GLU A 149 -7.34 12.87 -8.36
N ILE A 150 -8.06 12.24 -7.42
CA ILE A 150 -8.47 12.87 -6.16
C ILE A 150 -7.24 13.26 -5.34
N SER A 151 -6.29 12.35 -5.13
CA SER A 151 -5.04 12.65 -4.42
C SER A 151 -4.25 13.74 -5.15
N ARG A 152 -4.13 13.66 -6.49
CA ARG A 152 -3.47 14.69 -7.29
C ARG A 152 -4.10 16.06 -7.11
N SER A 153 -5.43 16.14 -7.09
CA SER A 153 -6.16 17.38 -6.88
C SER A 153 -5.91 17.95 -5.48
N LYS A 154 -5.95 17.12 -4.43
CA LYS A 154 -5.59 17.51 -3.06
C LYS A 154 -4.16 18.06 -2.99
N ILE A 155 -3.20 17.36 -3.59
CA ILE A 155 -1.80 17.80 -3.67
C ILE A 155 -1.67 19.13 -4.42
N SER A 156 -2.39 19.30 -5.53
CA SER A 156 -2.39 20.54 -6.33
C SER A 156 -2.98 21.73 -5.55
N THR A 157 -4.05 21.52 -4.79
CA THR A 157 -4.64 22.55 -3.92
C THR A 157 -3.69 22.94 -2.80
N ASN A 158 -3.13 21.95 -2.09
CA ASN A 158 -2.13 22.18 -1.05
C ASN A 158 -0.92 22.92 -1.59
N TYR A 159 -0.47 22.54 -2.79
CA TYR A 159 0.59 23.24 -3.50
C TYR A 159 0.21 24.70 -3.75
N THR A 160 -0.95 24.98 -4.33
CA THR A 160 -1.37 26.36 -4.65
C THR A 160 -1.37 27.24 -3.39
N ASN A 161 -1.89 26.72 -2.28
CA ASN A 161 -1.92 27.40 -0.99
C ASN A 161 -0.51 27.66 -0.42
N ASN A 162 0.41 26.71 -0.59
CA ASN A 162 1.80 26.82 -0.13
C ASN A 162 2.71 27.59 -1.10
N ASN A 163 2.36 27.61 -2.39
CA ASN A 163 3.15 28.22 -3.46
C ASN A 163 3.17 29.75 -3.33
N ILE A 164 2.13 30.33 -2.72
CA ILE A 164 2.02 31.75 -2.38
C ILE A 164 3.01 32.15 -1.27
N LYS A 165 3.44 31.22 -0.40
CA LYS A 165 4.22 31.55 0.80
C LYS A 165 5.73 31.29 0.71
N VAL A 166 6.18 30.33 -0.11
CA VAL A 166 7.55 29.79 0.03
C VAL A 166 8.22 29.50 -1.32
N LYS A 167 8.43 30.53 -2.15
CA LYS A 167 9.02 30.36 -3.50
C LYS A 167 10.55 30.16 -3.50
N GLN A 168 11.24 30.71 -2.49
CA GLN A 168 12.71 30.77 -2.47
C GLN A 168 13.41 29.60 -1.74
N PHE A 169 12.68 28.76 -0.99
CA PHE A 169 13.31 27.75 -0.10
C PHE A 169 13.21 26.28 -0.56
N ARG A 170 12.59 25.95 -1.70
CA ARG A 170 12.13 24.56 -1.95
C ARG A 170 13.21 23.53 -2.28
N LEU A 171 14.37 23.96 -2.78
CA LEU A 171 15.47 23.04 -3.13
C LEU A 171 16.48 22.91 -1.98
N ALA A 172 16.78 24.00 -1.27
CA ALA A 172 17.72 23.99 -0.14
C ALA A 172 17.16 23.34 1.14
N LYS A 173 15.84 23.17 1.24
CA LYS A 173 15.16 22.80 2.49
C LYS A 173 14.76 21.34 2.59
N LEU A 174 15.10 20.46 1.65
CA LEU A 174 14.74 19.04 1.74
C LEU A 174 15.37 18.35 2.95
N GLU A 175 16.67 18.55 3.16
CA GLU A 175 17.42 18.00 4.30
C GLU A 175 16.95 18.66 5.62
N GLU A 176 16.78 19.99 5.64
CA GLU A 176 16.21 20.70 6.79
C GLU A 176 14.77 20.26 7.13
N THR A 177 13.97 19.94 6.10
CA THR A 177 12.60 19.44 6.27
C THR A 177 12.63 18.02 6.80
N PHE A 178 13.51 17.17 6.26
CA PHE A 178 13.71 15.83 6.78
C PHE A 178 14.09 15.87 8.27
N GLU A 179 15.09 16.67 8.67
CA GLU A 179 15.48 16.80 10.07
C GLU A 179 14.31 17.24 10.98
N LYS A 180 13.43 18.13 10.50
CA LYS A 180 12.24 18.55 11.24
C LYS A 180 11.19 17.45 11.38
N ILE A 181 11.05 16.59 10.39
CA ILE A 181 10.03 15.52 10.40
C ILE A 181 10.57 14.18 10.90
N ALA A 182 11.89 14.02 10.99
CA ALA A 182 12.56 12.77 11.33
C ALA A 182 12.06 12.20 12.67
N ASP A 183 11.77 13.08 13.63
CA ASP A 183 11.24 12.71 14.95
C ASP A 183 9.75 12.32 14.93
N LYS A 184 9.04 12.65 13.84
CA LYS A 184 7.62 12.33 13.62
C LYS A 184 7.41 11.11 12.72
N ILE A 185 8.47 10.49 12.23
CA ILE A 185 8.40 9.28 11.41
C ILE A 185 7.90 8.13 12.28
N ASP A 186 6.89 7.42 11.79
CA ASP A 186 6.41 6.20 12.44
C ASP A 186 7.38 5.04 12.18
N HIS A 187 8.18 4.71 13.19
CA HIS A 187 9.14 3.60 13.14
C HIS A 187 8.49 2.22 13.06
N LYS A 188 7.17 2.13 13.28
CA LYS A 188 6.40 0.88 13.16
C LYS A 188 5.78 0.71 11.76
N SER A 189 5.98 1.68 10.87
CA SER A 189 5.49 1.61 9.49
C SER A 189 6.13 0.45 8.72
N SER A 190 5.30 -0.28 7.97
CA SER A 190 5.76 -1.31 7.03
C SER A 190 6.56 -0.74 5.85
N PHE A 191 6.44 0.56 5.60
CA PHE A 191 7.04 1.25 4.46
C PHE A 191 7.70 2.57 4.89
N ILE A 192 8.39 2.55 6.04
CA ILE A 192 8.96 3.74 6.71
C ILE A 192 9.69 4.72 5.79
N LYS A 193 10.53 4.20 4.87
CA LYS A 193 11.29 5.02 3.93
C LYS A 193 10.39 5.79 2.97
N LEU A 194 9.33 5.15 2.47
CA LEU A 194 8.40 5.74 1.52
C LEU A 194 7.45 6.72 2.20
N ASP A 195 7.03 6.42 3.43
CA ASP A 195 6.28 7.38 4.24
C ASP A 195 7.11 8.64 4.51
N ALA A 196 8.38 8.47 4.86
CA ALA A 196 9.30 9.59 5.04
C ALA A 196 9.42 10.41 3.74
N LEU A 197 9.60 9.76 2.59
CA LEU A 197 9.64 10.42 1.29
C LEU A 197 8.36 11.21 0.99
N ILE A 198 7.18 10.62 1.21
CA ILE A 198 5.89 11.28 0.98
C ILE A 198 5.73 12.48 1.92
N ARG A 199 6.05 12.32 3.21
CA ARG A 199 5.97 13.41 4.20
C ARG A 199 6.96 14.54 3.92
N VAL A 200 8.21 14.22 3.55
CA VAL A 200 9.18 15.23 3.12
C VAL A 200 8.64 15.96 1.89
N ALA A 201 8.09 15.24 0.91
CA ALA A 201 7.54 15.86 -0.30
C ALA A 201 6.36 16.80 0.02
N ASP A 202 5.50 16.42 0.97
CA ASP A 202 4.39 17.24 1.43
C ASP A 202 4.84 18.52 2.14
N GLU A 203 5.70 18.39 3.17
CA GLU A 203 6.13 19.53 3.97
C GLU A 203 7.08 20.47 3.21
N SER A 204 7.88 19.93 2.28
CA SER A 204 8.75 20.76 1.42
C SER A 204 8.00 21.44 0.27
N GLY A 205 6.71 21.12 0.08
CA GLY A 205 5.90 21.65 -1.01
C GLY A 205 6.45 21.26 -2.40
N GLN A 206 7.17 20.13 -2.48
CA GLN A 206 7.69 19.62 -3.74
C GLN A 206 6.58 18.92 -4.51
N TYR A 207 6.04 19.64 -5.48
CA TYR A 207 5.10 19.10 -6.46
C TYR A 207 5.82 18.19 -7.45
N ILE A 208 5.09 17.13 -7.83
CA ILE A 208 5.05 16.44 -9.12
C ILE A 208 6.24 16.60 -10.07
N ASN A 209 6.75 15.45 -10.54
CA ASN A 209 7.92 15.29 -11.42
C ASN A 209 9.29 15.58 -10.76
N LYS A 210 9.36 15.68 -9.42
CA LYS A 210 10.62 15.92 -8.68
C LYS A 210 11.03 14.83 -7.68
N ILE A 211 10.22 13.78 -7.53
CA ILE A 211 10.71 12.54 -6.90
C ILE A 211 11.56 11.82 -7.94
N ASP A 212 12.83 12.22 -7.99
CA ASP A 212 13.88 11.55 -8.72
C ASP A 212 14.62 10.55 -7.84
N MET A 213 15.49 9.75 -8.46
CA MET A 213 16.25 8.74 -7.75
C MET A 213 17.16 9.37 -6.69
N THR A 214 17.81 10.48 -7.03
CA THR A 214 18.75 11.18 -6.15
C THR A 214 18.08 11.65 -4.87
N THR A 215 16.93 12.31 -4.98
CA THR A 215 16.16 12.80 -3.85
C THR A 215 15.62 11.65 -2.99
N SER A 216 15.12 10.60 -3.64
CA SER A 216 14.66 9.39 -2.95
C SER A 216 15.78 8.75 -2.14
N GLN A 217 16.95 8.56 -2.75
CA GLN A 217 18.09 7.93 -2.09
C GLN A 217 18.59 8.76 -0.90
N LYS A 218 18.71 10.09 -1.06
CA LYS A 218 19.10 10.98 0.05
C LYS A 218 18.18 10.84 1.25
N ILE A 219 16.86 10.86 1.04
CA ILE A 219 15.89 10.70 2.13
C ILE A 219 16.02 9.31 2.76
N PHE A 220 16.26 8.27 1.96
CA PHE A 220 16.41 6.91 2.47
C PHE A 220 17.68 6.73 3.30
N ASP A 221 18.80 7.31 2.86
CA ASP A 221 20.07 7.30 3.61
C ASP A 221 19.90 8.03 4.96
N LEU A 222 19.18 9.15 4.97
CA LEU A 222 18.88 9.90 6.20
C LEU A 222 17.97 9.11 7.16
N VAL A 223 16.97 8.38 6.63
CA VAL A 223 16.15 7.47 7.44
C VAL A 223 17.01 6.37 8.07
N GLU A 224 17.92 5.77 7.29
CA GLU A 224 18.83 4.74 7.81
C GLU A 224 19.75 5.25 8.91
N GLN A 225 20.34 6.43 8.74
CA GLN A 225 21.18 7.08 9.77
C GLN A 225 20.41 7.32 11.06
N LYS A 226 19.16 7.82 10.98
CA LYS A 226 18.31 8.06 12.16
C LYS A 226 17.87 6.77 12.83
N MET A 227 17.65 5.70 12.06
CA MET A 227 17.34 4.39 12.63
C MET A 227 18.53 3.77 13.36
N GLN A 228 19.74 3.89 12.80
CA GLN A 228 20.98 3.40 13.43
C GLN A 228 21.31 4.19 14.71
N GLY A 229 21.10 5.51 14.71
CA GLY A 229 21.33 6.36 15.88
C GLY A 229 20.38 6.15 17.06
N LYS A 230 19.28 5.40 16.89
CA LYS A 230 18.32 5.06 17.96
C LYS A 230 18.49 3.64 18.51
N GLN A 231 19.46 2.87 18.02
CA GLN A 231 19.79 1.52 18.52
C GLN A 231 20.90 1.50 19.59
N LEU A 232 21.30 2.67 20.10
CA LEU A 232 22.17 2.86 21.26
C LEU A 232 21.38 3.50 22.40
#